data_AF-A0AB38H3C0-F1
#
_entry.id   AF-A0AB38H3C0-F1
#
_cell.length_a   1.000
_cell.length_b   1.000
_cell.length_c   1.000
_cell.angle_alpha   90.00
_cell.angle_beta   90.00
_cell.angle_gamma   90.00
#
_symmetry.space_group_name_H-M   'P 1'
#
loop_
_entity.id
_entity.type
_entity.pdbx_description
1 polymer ?
#
loop_
_entity_poly.entity_id
_entity_poly.type
_entity_poly.pdbx_seq_one_letter_code
_entity_poly.pdbx_strand_id
1 'polypeptide(L)' 'MYKRQTAAGIDARKVTDRGILPVINTGIAHKQAGVGQIGAGITTAPMACFVAAVRALAEIVAKENHHG' A
#
# COMPACT_ATOMS: atom_id res chain seq x y z
N MET A 1 -12.85 -9.96 -27.50
CA MET A 1 -12.31 -9.93 -26.12
C MET A 1 -12.26 -8.49 -25.63
N TYR A 2 -12.96 -8.15 -24.55
CA TYR A 2 -12.85 -6.82 -23.93
C TYR A 2 -11.76 -6.84 -22.85
N LYS A 3 -10.84 -5.87 -22.90
CA LYS A 3 -9.79 -5.68 -21.90
C LYS A 3 -10.39 -5.07 -20.64
N ARG A 4 -10.29 -5.75 -19.49
CA ARG A 4 -10.57 -5.12 -18.20
C ARG A 4 -9.53 -4.05 -17.93
N GLN A 5 -9.99 -2.91 -17.43
CA GLN A 5 -9.11 -1.84 -16.95
C GLN A 5 -8.27 -2.37 -15.79
N THR A 6 -6.99 -2.00 -15.76
CA THR A 6 -6.09 -2.34 -14.66
C THR A 6 -6.59 -1.65 -13.39
N ALA A 7 -6.58 -2.38 -12.27
CA ALA A 7 -6.89 -1.80 -10.98
C ALA A 7 -5.89 -0.66 -10.68
N ALA A 8 -6.41 0.54 -10.40
CA ALA A 8 -5.62 1.73 -10.13
C ALA A 8 -6.18 2.46 -8.89
N GLY A 9 -5.27 3.03 -8.09
CA GLY A 9 -5.59 3.70 -6.83
C GLY A 9 -5.87 2.73 -5.68
N ILE A 10 -4.99 2.73 -4.69
CA ILE A 10 -5.21 2.00 -3.43
C ILE A 10 -5.86 2.98 -2.45
N ASP A 11 -7.12 2.76 -2.07
CA ASP A 11 -7.80 3.55 -1.05
C ASP A 11 -7.41 3.04 0.35
N ALA A 12 -6.57 3.80 1.05
CA ALA A 12 -6.09 3.45 2.39
C ALA A 12 -7.23 3.25 3.41
N ARG A 13 -8.36 3.95 3.25
CA ARG A 13 -9.52 3.77 4.13
C ARG A 13 -10.14 2.40 3.91
N LYS A 14 -10.33 1.97 2.66
CA LYS A 14 -10.87 0.64 2.33
C LYS A 14 -9.95 -0.49 2.75
N VAL A 15 -8.64 -0.30 2.63
CA VAL A 15 -7.64 -1.27 3.12
C VAL A 15 -7.78 -1.46 4.64
N THR A 16 -7.84 -0.34 5.38
CA THR A 16 -7.93 -0.36 6.84
C THR A 16 -9.28 -0.91 7.32
N ASP A 17 -10.38 -0.50 6.68
CA ASP A 17 -11.75 -0.91 7.01
C ASP A 17 -12.00 -2.40 6.74
N ARG A 18 -11.49 -2.92 5.62
CA ARG A 18 -11.73 -4.33 5.23
C ARG A 18 -10.67 -5.31 5.75
N GLY A 19 -9.53 -4.82 6.21
CA GLY A 19 -8.39 -5.66 6.60
C GLY A 19 -7.71 -6.39 5.42
N ILE A 20 -8.01 -6.01 4.17
CA ILE A 20 -7.45 -6.65 2.97
C ILE A 20 -6.26 -5.84 2.48
N LEU A 21 -5.07 -6.44 2.51
CA LEU A 21 -3.82 -5.79 2.11
C LEU A 21 -3.57 -5.88 0.59
N PRO A 22 -2.96 -4.84 -0.02
CA PRO A 22 -2.49 -4.92 -1.39
C PRO A 22 -1.45 -6.03 -1.56
N VAL A 23 -1.66 -6.87 -2.56
CA VAL A 23 -0.77 -7.96 -2.95
C VAL A 23 0.28 -7.43 -3.92
N ILE A 24 1.55 -7.76 -3.67
CA ILE A 24 2.70 -7.28 -4.44
C ILE A 24 3.49 -8.49 -4.92
N ASN A 25 3.67 -8.61 -6.23
CA ASN A 25 4.65 -9.53 -6.80
C ASN A 25 6.05 -8.91 -6.62
N THR A 26 7.00 -9.69 -6.11
CA THR A 26 8.35 -9.21 -5.83
C THR A 26 9.42 -10.19 -6.32
N GLY A 27 10.58 -9.65 -6.71
CA GLY A 27 11.80 -10.42 -6.89
C GLY A 27 12.54 -10.56 -5.56
N ILE A 28 13.03 -11.76 -5.25
CA ILE A 28 13.83 -12.03 -4.05
C ILE A 28 15.29 -11.81 -4.40
N ALA A 29 15.87 -10.71 -3.93
CA ALA A 29 17.30 -10.42 -4.10
C ALA A 29 18.15 -11.17 -3.06
N HIS A 30 19.33 -11.62 -3.47
CA HIS A 30 20.31 -12.18 -2.55
C HIS A 30 20.83 -11.12 -1.59
N LYS A 31 21.13 -11.51 -0.34
CA LYS A 31 21.59 -10.57 0.70
C LYS A 31 22.96 -9.95 0.41
N GLN A 32 23.85 -10.71 -0.22
CA GLN A 32 25.18 -10.21 -0.60
C GLN A 32 25.08 -9.39 -1.89
N ALA A 33 25.68 -8.20 -1.89
CA ALA A 33 25.75 -7.33 -3.06
C ALA A 33 26.47 -8.02 -4.23
N GLY A 34 26.00 -7.77 -5.45
CA GLY A 34 26.59 -8.31 -6.68
C GLY A 34 26.09 -9.69 -7.12
N VAL A 35 25.37 -10.44 -6.26
CA VAL A 35 24.81 -11.76 -6.64
C VAL A 35 23.52 -11.64 -7.46
N GLY A 36 22.68 -10.65 -7.16
CA GLY A 36 21.44 -10.39 -7.92
C GLY A 36 20.22 -11.16 -7.39
N GLN A 37 19.24 -11.39 -8.27
CA GLN A 37 17.96 -12.02 -7.93
C GLN A 37 18.09 -13.55 -7.85
N ILE A 38 17.55 -14.14 -6.79
CA ILE A 38 17.60 -15.59 -6.51
C ILE A 38 16.22 -16.26 -6.51
N GLY A 39 15.15 -15.48 -6.69
CA GLY A 39 13.80 -16.02 -6.73
C GLY A 39 12.74 -14.95 -6.97
N ALA A 40 11.47 -15.34 -6.88
CA ALA A 40 10.33 -14.45 -6.93
C ALA A 40 9.27 -14.94 -5.94
N GLY A 41 8.42 -14.04 -5.49
CA GLY A 41 7.37 -14.37 -4.55
C GLY A 41 6.30 -13.30 -4.48
N ILE A 42 5.35 -13.51 -3.59
CA ILE A 42 4.27 -12.59 -3.30
C ILE A 42 4.45 -12.08 -1.87
N THR A 43 4.25 -10.79 -1.69
CA THR A 43 4.20 -10.16 -0.37
C THR A 43 2.99 -9.23 -0.28
N THR A 44 2.79 -8.63 0.89
CA THR A 44 1.75 -7.62 1.11
C THR A 44 2.37 -6.34 1.66
N ALA A 45 1.75 -5.20 1.37
CA ALA A 45 2.13 -3.95 2.00
C ALA A 45 1.77 -3.99 3.52
N PRO A 46 2.60 -3.46 4.42
CA PRO A 46 2.31 -3.49 5.86
C PRO A 46 1.05 -2.68 6.20
N MET A 47 0.13 -3.22 7.02
CA MET A 47 -1.10 -2.51 7.45
C MET A 47 -0.80 -1.15 8.09
N ALA A 48 0.31 -1.05 8.84
CA ALA A 48 0.67 0.13 9.62
C ALA A 48 0.77 1.41 8.77
N CYS A 49 1.23 1.32 7.51
CA CYS A 49 1.34 2.52 6.67
C CYS A 49 -0.05 3.07 6.26
N PHE A 50 -1.03 2.19 6.04
CA PHE A 50 -2.41 2.61 5.72
C PHE A 50 -3.10 3.25 6.93
N VAL A 51 -2.94 2.65 8.12
CA VAL A 51 -3.47 3.22 9.37
C VAL A 51 -2.86 4.60 9.63
N ALA A 52 -1.55 4.74 9.46
CA ALA A 52 -0.85 6.02 9.62
C ALA A 52 -1.38 7.08 8.63
N ALA A 53 -1.55 6.72 7.36
CA ALA A 53 -2.08 7.62 6.33
C ALA A 53 -3.51 8.11 6.66
N VAL A 54 -4.39 7.21 7.11
CA VAL A 54 -5.77 7.56 7.48
C VAL A 54 -5.78 8.49 8.70
N ARG A 55 -4.92 8.25 9.70
CA ARG A 55 -4.78 9.15 10.86
C ARG A 55 -4.31 10.54 10.46
N ALA A 56 -3.25 10.62 9.65
CA ALA A 56 -2.73 11.89 9.15
C ALA A 56 -3.79 12.67 8.36
N LEU A 57 -4.56 11.99 7.51
CA LEU A 57 -5.66 12.62 6.78
C LEU A 57 -6.73 13.19 7.73
N ALA A 58 -7.09 12.46 8.78
CA ALA A 58 -8.05 12.93 9.78
C ALA A 58 -7.55 14.19 10.52
N GLU A 59 -6.26 14.23 10.89
CA GLU A 59 -5.64 15.39 11.52
C GLU A 59 -5.63 16.62 10.59
N ILE A 60 -5.36 16.43 9.30
CA ILE A 60 -5.37 17.52 8.30
C ILE A 60 -6.78 18.10 8.20
N VAL A 61 -7.79 17.24 8.00
CA VAL A 61 -9.18 17.67 7.87
C VAL A 61 -9.68 18.37 9.14
N ALA A 62 -9.31 17.86 10.32
CA ALA A 62 -9.65 18.50 11.59
C ALA A 62 -9.04 19.91 11.69
N LYS A 63 -7.76 20.07 11.34
CA LYS A 63 -7.09 21.39 11.36
C LYS A 63 -7.73 22.39 10.39
N GLU A 64 -8.10 21.96 9.19
CA GLU A 64 -8.77 22.84 8.22
C GLU A 64 -10.12 23.36 8.73
N ASN A 65 -10.88 22.53 9.45
CA ASN A 65 -12.17 22.90 10.02
C ASN A 65 -12.10 23.87 11.21
N HIS A 66 -10.91 24.10 11.78
CA HIS A 66 -10.70 24.96 12.95
C HIS A 66 -10.06 26.33 12.61
N HIS A 67 -9.84 26.64 11.33
CA HIS A 67 -9.36 27.95 10.86
C HIS A 67 -10.49 28.86 10.31
N GLY A 68 -11.72 28.66 10.77
CA GLY A 68 -12.88 29.53 10.51
C GLY A 68 -13.19 30.46 11.67
#